data_AF-A0A5B6U5C4-F1
#
_entry.id   AF-A0A5B6U5C4-F1
#
_cell.length_a   1.000
_cell.length_b   1.000
_cell.length_c   1.000
_cell.angle_alpha   90.00
_cell.angle_beta   90.00
_cell.angle_gamma   90.00
#
_symmetry.space_group_name_H-M   'P 1'
#
loop_
_entity.id
_entity.type
_entity.pdbx_description
1 polymer ?
#
loop_
_entity_poly.entity_id
_entity_poly.type
_entity_poly.pdbx_seq_one_letter_code
_entity_poly.pdbx_strand_id
1 'polypeptide(L)'
;MKRILNRLSTARAAQVALGLLIVIAIRSIAEFFRVGGASGGPVGDGQLFYVEGALAASIAALAVLVLHVFGRHRWATLLTAAVIIALLAWKIIAIG
;
A
#
# COMPACT_ATOMS: atom_id res chain seq x y z
N MET A 1 4.32 13.95 30.25
CA MET A 1 4.74 12.61 29.77
C MET A 1 3.74 11.92 28.83
N LYS A 2 2.48 11.67 29.21
CA LYS A 2 1.50 10.93 28.37
C LYS A 2 1.33 11.46 26.93
N ARG A 3 1.31 12.79 26.73
CA ARG A 3 1.19 13.40 25.38
C ARG A 3 2.41 13.13 24.48
N ILE A 4 3.61 13.08 25.05
CA ILE A 4 4.86 12.84 24.30
C ILE A 4 4.94 11.38 23.88
N LEU A 5 4.63 10.46 24.79
CA LEU A 5 4.51 9.02 24.52
C LEU A 5 3.47 8.72 23.43
N ASN A 6 2.31 9.38 23.48
CA ASN A 6 1.26 9.16 22.49
C ASN A 6 1.65 9.67 21.08
N ARG A 7 2.38 10.78 20.98
CA ARG A 7 2.91 11.28 19.70
C ARG A 7 3.94 10.32 19.09
N LEU A 8 4.87 9.82 19.90
CA LEU A 8 5.85 8.81 19.48
C LEU A 8 5.19 7.52 19.01
N SER A 9 4.14 7.05 19.71
CA SER A 9 3.34 5.90 19.30
C SER A 9 2.68 6.12 17.92
N THR A 10 2.05 7.28 17.70
CA THR A 10 1.41 7.58 16.42
C THR A 10 2.41 7.72 15.27
N ALA A 11 3.59 8.30 15.51
CA ALA A 11 4.64 8.41 14.50
C ALA A 11 5.15 7.03 14.09
N ARG A 12 5.41 6.14 15.05
CA ARG A 12 5.78 4.74 14.79
C ARG A 12 4.71 3.99 14.02
N ALA A 13 3.43 4.16 14.39
CA ALA A 13 2.32 3.54 13.67
C ALA A 13 2.27 4.00 12.20
N ALA A 14 2.48 5.29 11.93
CA ALA A 14 2.54 5.82 10.57
C ALA A 14 3.76 5.28 9.77
N GLN A 15 4.91 5.06 10.43
CA GLN A 15 6.06 4.42 9.78
C GLN A 15 5.80 2.95 9.45
N VAL A 16 5.18 2.19 10.35
CA VAL A 16 4.75 0.81 10.10
C VAL A 16 3.75 0.76 8.94
N ALA A 17 2.81 1.70 8.93
CA ALA A 17 1.81 1.83 7.87
C ALA A 17 2.45 2.10 6.49
N LEU A 18 3.45 2.98 6.44
CA LEU A 18 4.25 3.22 5.24
C LEU A 18 5.00 1.95 4.79
N GLY A 19 5.68 1.27 5.72
CA GLY A 19 6.39 0.04 5.43
C GLY A 19 5.47 -1.06 4.89
N LEU A 20 4.26 -1.18 5.44
CA LEU A 20 3.28 -2.14 4.98
C LEU A 20 2.82 -1.88 3.54
N LEU A 21 2.58 -0.62 3.15
CA LEU A 21 2.22 -0.27 1.78
C LEU A 21 3.34 -0.59 0.79
N ILE A 22 4.60 -0.39 1.19
CA ILE A 22 5.77 -0.78 0.39
C ILE A 22 5.81 -2.29 0.21
N VAL A 23 5.58 -3.08 1.26
CA VAL A 23 5.53 -4.54 1.18
C VAL A 23 4.41 -5.02 0.24
N ILE A 24 3.24 -4.37 0.26
CA ILE A 24 2.13 -4.68 -0.65
C ILE A 24 2.53 -4.40 -2.10
N ALA A 25 3.21 -3.28 -2.36
CA ALA A 25 3.69 -2.94 -3.70
C ALA A 25 4.72 -3.98 -4.20
N ILE A 26 5.72 -4.32 -3.38
CA ILE A 26 6.73 -5.33 -3.71
C ILE A 26 6.07 -6.68 -4.00
N ARG A 27 5.11 -7.10 -3.17
CA ARG A 27 4.39 -8.35 -3.35
C ARG A 27 3.63 -8.36 -4.68
N SER A 28 2.96 -7.27 -5.01
CA SER A 28 2.18 -7.17 -6.26
C SER A 28 3.10 -7.23 -7.48
N ILE A 29 4.25 -6.55 -7.45
CA ILE A 29 5.27 -6.63 -8.51
C ILE A 29 5.85 -8.04 -8.64
N ALA A 30 6.18 -8.70 -7.53
CA ALA A 30 6.68 -10.08 -7.55
C ALA A 30 5.65 -11.03 -8.18
N GLU A 31 4.38 -10.82 -7.88
CA GLU A 31 3.28 -11.62 -8.42
C GLU A 31 3.06 -11.39 -9.92
N PHE A 32 3.19 -10.14 -10.39
CA PHE A 32 3.22 -9.81 -11.82
C PHE A 32 4.32 -10.61 -12.56
N PHE A 33 5.52 -10.71 -11.99
CA PHE A 33 6.58 -11.54 -12.58
C PHE A 33 6.24 -13.04 -12.51
N ARG A 34 5.63 -13.49 -11.41
CA ARG A 34 5.21 -14.89 -11.23
C ARG A 34 4.19 -15.33 -12.29
N VAL A 35 3.26 -14.45 -12.66
CA VAL A 35 2.24 -14.74 -13.69
C VAL A 35 2.72 -14.46 -15.12
N GLY A 36 4.03 -14.30 -15.32
CA GLY A 36 4.62 -14.24 -16.66
C GLY A 36 4.78 -12.83 -17.23
N GLY A 37 4.70 -11.77 -16.42
CA GLY A 37 4.83 -10.38 -16.89
C GLY A 37 6.17 -10.02 -17.57
N ALA A 38 7.20 -10.86 -17.44
CA ALA A 38 8.49 -10.69 -18.12
C ALA A 38 8.68 -11.61 -19.35
N SER A 39 7.63 -12.31 -19.79
CA SER A 39 7.70 -13.28 -20.91
C SER A 39 7.75 -12.63 -22.31
N GLY A 40 7.62 -11.30 -22.41
CA GLY A 40 7.60 -10.57 -23.68
C GLY A 40 6.31 -10.74 -24.49
N GLY A 41 5.33 -11.51 -23.99
CA GLY A 41 4.00 -11.65 -24.57
C GLY A 41 3.05 -10.50 -24.18
N PRO A 42 1.86 -10.44 -24.79
CA PRO A 42 0.83 -9.48 -24.42
C PRO A 42 0.45 -9.59 -22.95
N VAL A 43 0.27 -8.45 -22.29
CA VAL A 43 -0.12 -8.40 -20.87
C VAL A 43 -1.58 -8.83 -20.75
N GLY A 44 -1.82 -9.94 -20.04
CA GLY A 44 -3.17 -10.43 -19.76
C GLY A 44 -3.82 -9.72 -18.57
N ASP A 45 -5.14 -9.82 -18.43
CA ASP A 45 -5.92 -9.15 -17.37
C ASP A 45 -5.42 -9.49 -15.96
N GLY A 46 -5.02 -10.75 -15.73
CA GLY A 46 -4.42 -11.18 -14.47
C GLY A 46 -3.08 -10.51 -14.15
N GLN A 47 -2.30 -10.12 -15.16
CA GLN A 47 -1.06 -9.36 -14.98
C GLN A 47 -1.35 -7.88 -14.72
N LEU A 48 -2.28 -7.28 -15.45
CA LEU A 48 -2.73 -5.89 -15.25
C LEU A 48 -3.20 -5.64 -13.81
N PHE A 49 -3.99 -6.56 -13.26
CA PHE A 49 -4.48 -6.49 -11.88
C PHE A 49 -3.35 -6.26 -10.86
N TYR A 50 -2.22 -6.94 -11.00
CA TYR A 50 -1.10 -6.80 -10.08
C TYR A 50 -0.32 -5.49 -10.27
N VAL A 51 -0.25 -4.98 -11.50
CA VAL A 51 0.35 -3.67 -11.79
C VAL A 51 -0.49 -2.55 -11.19
N GLU A 52 -1.81 -2.61 -11.35
CA GLU A 52 -2.75 -1.65 -10.76
C GLU A 52 -2.67 -1.67 -9.22
N GLY A 53 -2.62 -2.86 -8.62
CA GLY A 53 -2.44 -3.02 -7.18
C GLY A 53 -1.11 -2.43 -6.66
N ALA A 54 -0.02 -2.66 -7.40
CA ALA A 54 1.30 -2.08 -7.08
C ALA A 54 1.29 -0.55 -7.18
N LEU A 55 0.66 -0.01 -8.23
CA LEU A 55 0.56 1.43 -8.46
C LEU A 55 -0.27 2.10 -7.37
N ALA A 56 -1.44 1.55 -7.04
CA ALA A 56 -2.31 2.05 -5.97
C ALA A 56 -1.59 2.05 -4.61
N ALA A 57 -0.90 0.96 -4.27
CA ALA A 57 -0.10 0.87 -3.04
C ALA A 57 1.03 1.90 -3.00
N SER A 58 1.70 2.15 -4.14
CA SER A 58 2.78 3.13 -4.25
C SER A 58 2.29 4.57 -4.09
N ILE A 59 1.17 4.93 -4.72
CA ILE A 59 0.54 6.24 -4.57
C ILE A 59 0.11 6.47 -3.12
N ALA A 60 -0.51 5.46 -2.50
CA ALA A 60 -0.89 5.51 -1.10
C ALA A 60 0.33 5.67 -0.18
N ALA A 61 1.42 4.95 -0.44
CA ALA A 61 2.66 5.08 0.33
C ALA A 61 3.20 6.51 0.24
N LEU A 62 3.20 7.12 -0.94
CA LEU A 62 3.61 8.51 -1.13
C LEU A 62 2.72 9.47 -0.33
N ALA A 63 1.40 9.31 -0.40
CA ALA A 63 0.46 10.14 0.36
C ALA A 63 0.66 10.00 1.89
N VAL A 64 0.90 8.78 2.37
CA VAL A 64 1.22 8.48 3.77
C VAL A 64 2.55 9.13 4.19
N LEU A 65 3.57 9.07 3.34
CA LEU A 65 4.86 9.72 3.58
C LEU A 65 4.69 11.23 3.69
N VAL A 66 3.94 11.85 2.78
CA VAL A 66 3.62 13.29 2.83
C VAL A 66 2.91 13.64 4.14
N LEU A 67 1.86 12.91 4.50
CA LEU A 67 1.16 13.12 5.78
C LEU A 67 2.06 12.93 7.00
N HIS A 68 2.99 11.97 6.92
CA HIS A 68 3.95 11.72 7.98
C HIS A 68 4.92 12.89 8.15
N VAL A 69 5.46 13.44 7.06
CA VAL A 69 6.37 14.61 7.07
C VAL A 69 5.68 15.85 7.65
N PHE A 70 4.39 16.06 7.35
CA PHE A 70 3.60 17.15 7.94
C PHE A 70 3.13 16.88 9.39
N GLY A 71 3.55 15.78 10.02
CA GLY A 71 3.18 15.44 11.41
C GLY A 71 1.73 14.98 11.58
N ARG A 72 1.00 14.72 10.49
CA ARG A 72 -0.41 14.28 10.47
C ARG A 72 -0.53 12.75 10.62
N HIS A 73 0.13 12.19 11.62
CA HIS A 73 0.29 10.74 11.78
C HIS A 73 -1.02 9.95 11.89
N ARG A 74 -2.06 10.49 12.55
CA ARG A 74 -3.39 9.83 12.63
C ARG A 74 -4.06 9.68 11.27
N TRP A 75 -3.95 10.71 10.42
CA TRP A 75 -4.50 10.66 9.07
C TRP A 75 -3.71 9.71 8.18
N ALA A 76 -2.39 9.67 8.34
CA ALA A 76 -1.53 8.71 7.65
C ALA A 76 -1.97 7.25 7.96
N THR A 77 -2.20 6.91 9.23
CA THR A 77 -2.66 5.56 9.61
C THR A 77 -4.05 5.23 9.11
N LEU A 78 -4.99 6.18 9.15
CA LEU A 78 -6.36 5.97 8.65
C LEU A 78 -6.38 5.79 7.13
N LEU A 79 -5.58 6.57 6.41
CA LEU A 79 -5.43 6.44 4.96
C LEU A 79 -4.89 5.07 4.58
N THR A 80 -3.84 4.60 5.26
CA THR A 80 -3.32 3.24 5.04
C THR A 80 -4.38 2.17 5.28
N ALA A 81 -5.13 2.26 6.39
CA ALA A 81 -6.19 1.30 6.67
C ALA A 81 -7.27 1.30 5.57
N ALA A 82 -7.70 2.48 5.11
CA ALA A 82 -8.67 2.61 4.02
C ALA A 82 -8.16 2.01 2.72
N VAL A 83 -6.89 2.26 2.36
CA VAL A 83 -6.27 1.71 1.14
C VAL A 83 -6.16 0.19 1.22
N ILE A 84 -5.79 -0.38 2.37
CA ILE A 84 -5.74 -1.83 2.56
C ILE A 84 -7.14 -2.43 2.34
N ILE A 85 -8.18 -1.84 2.92
CA ILE A 85 -9.56 -2.30 2.74
C ILE A 85 -9.97 -2.22 1.27
N ALA A 86 -9.66 -1.11 0.59
CA ALA A 86 -9.97 -0.93 -0.83
C ALA A 86 -9.27 -1.97 -1.71
N LEU A 87 -7.98 -2.23 -1.49
CA LEU A 87 -7.21 -3.24 -2.22
C LEU A 87 -7.73 -4.66 -1.97
N LEU A 88 -8.17 -4.96 -0.74
CA LEU A 88 -8.80 -6.24 -0.41
C LEU A 88 -10.15 -6.40 -1.10
N ALA A 89 -11.00 -5.38 -1.07
CA ALA A 89 -12.30 -5.39 -1.74
C ALA A 89 -12.12 -5.55 -3.26
N TRP A 90 -11.20 -4.79 -3.86
CA TRP A 90 -10.84 -4.92 -5.27
C TRP A 90 -10.38 -6.33 -5.61
N LYS A 91 -9.53 -6.92 -4.77
CA LYS A 91 -9.06 -8.30 -4.95
C LYS A 91 -10.18 -9.33 -4.90
N ILE A 92 -11.16 -9.16 -4.01
CA ILE A 92 -12.32 -10.06 -3.92
C ILE A 92 -13.15 -9.97 -5.20
N ILE A 93 -13.39 -8.76 -5.71
CA ILE A 93 -14.19 -8.54 -6.94
C ILE A 93 -13.46 -9.05 -8.18
N ALA A 94 -12.13 -8.92 -8.24
CA ALA A 94 -11.36 -9.33 -9.42
C ALA A 94 -11.12 -10.85 -9.51
N ILE A 95 -11.21 -11.56 -8.38
CA ILE A 95 -10.95 -13.01 -8.32
C ILE A 95 -12.24 -13.83 -8.16
N GLY A 96 -13.27 -13.27 -7.52
CA GLY A 96 -14.58 -13.91 -7.31
C GLY A 96 -15.51 -13.74 -8.49
#